data_AF-A0A0P8ZSD5-F1
#
_entry.id   AF-A0A0P8ZSD5-F1
#
_cell.length_a   1.000
_cell.length_b   1.000
_cell.length_c   1.000
_cell.angle_alpha   90.00
_cell.angle_beta   90.00
_cell.angle_gamma   90.00
#
_symmetry.space_group_name_H-M   'P 1'
#
loop_
_entity.id
_entity.type
_entity.pdbx_description
1 polymer ?
#
loop_
_entity_poly.entity_id
_entity_poly.type
_entity_poly.pdbx_seq_one_letter_code
_entity_poly.pdbx_strand_id
1 'polypeptide(L)'
;MISERRKKLISVLYGKKTFRYVYDFGDSWELRIKVERTLPAIMFPQVPCCRAGANARRTEDIAGAPANENFLEALVNPSHPEHEAMLEWEGDDGFDPTAFDCEWVNQWMKQAKV
;
A
#
# COMPACT_ATOMS: atom_id res chain seq x y z
N MET A 1 16.34 -10.94 11.05
CA MET A 1 16.05 -9.90 10.04
C MET A 1 17.05 -10.09 8.90
N ILE A 2 16.61 -10.26 7.65
CA ILE A 2 17.51 -10.44 6.49
C ILE A 2 17.81 -9.06 5.92
N SER A 3 19.07 -8.77 5.59
CA SER A 3 19.40 -7.53 4.87
C SER A 3 18.78 -7.56 3.47
N GLU A 4 18.03 -6.51 3.12
CA GLU A 4 17.41 -6.35 1.80
C GLU A 4 18.41 -5.97 0.70
N ARG A 5 19.55 -5.38 1.07
CA ARG A 5 20.54 -4.87 0.11
C ARG A 5 21.11 -6.00 -0.74
N ARG A 6 21.05 -5.82 -2.07
CA ARG A 6 21.62 -6.75 -3.08
C ARG A 6 21.07 -8.17 -2.97
N LYS A 7 19.85 -8.34 -2.43
CA LYS A 7 19.14 -9.63 -2.43
C LYS A 7 18.08 -9.65 -3.52
N LYS A 8 18.05 -10.74 -4.29
CA LYS A 8 16.92 -11.01 -5.19
C LYS A 8 15.77 -11.59 -4.37
N LEU A 9 14.56 -11.09 -4.59
CA LEU A 9 13.36 -11.58 -3.89
C LEU A 9 13.24 -13.12 -3.94
N ILE A 10 13.47 -13.71 -5.11
CA ILE A 10 13.38 -15.18 -5.26
C ILE A 10 14.38 -15.96 -4.39
N SER A 11 15.54 -15.37 -4.08
CA SER A 11 16.56 -16.02 -3.25
C SER A 11 16.21 -16.04 -1.76
N VAL A 12 15.43 -15.06 -1.31
CA VAL A 12 15.04 -14.93 0.12
C VAL A 12 13.77 -15.71 0.45
N LEU A 13 13.02 -16.15 -0.56
CA LEU A 13 11.77 -16.87 -0.35
C LEU A 13 11.97 -18.36 -0.04
N TYR A 14 13.15 -18.95 -0.29
CA TYR A 14 13.45 -20.37 -0.04
C TYR A 14 12.34 -21.33 -0.55
N GLY A 15 11.83 -21.08 -1.76
CA GLY A 15 10.75 -21.87 -2.37
C GLY A 15 9.33 -21.52 -1.93
N LYS A 16 9.15 -20.62 -0.95
CA LYS A 16 7.83 -20.09 -0.58
C LYS A 16 7.33 -19.12 -1.64
N LYS A 17 6.01 -19.00 -1.74
CA LYS A 17 5.34 -18.04 -2.62
C LYS A 17 4.70 -16.87 -1.89
N THR A 18 4.64 -16.90 -0.56
CA THR A 18 3.99 -15.86 0.24
C THR A 18 4.88 -15.49 1.41
N PHE A 19 4.96 -14.20 1.72
CA PHE A 19 5.65 -13.67 2.89
C PHE A 19 4.93 -12.43 3.43
N ARG A 20 5.21 -12.09 4.68
CA ARG A 20 4.75 -10.87 5.33
C ARG A 20 5.85 -9.84 5.27
N TYR A 21 5.49 -8.60 4.98
CA TYR A 21 6.37 -7.45 5.02
C TYR A 21 5.75 -6.44 5.97
N VAL A 22 6.50 -6.04 7.00
CA VAL A 22 6.07 -5.00 7.94
C VAL A 22 6.82 -3.75 7.56
N TYR A 23 6.10 -2.66 7.29
CA TYR A 23 6.68 -1.35 7.05
C TYR A 23 6.17 -0.38 8.11
N ASP A 24 6.95 0.69 8.33
CA ASP A 24 6.76 1.66 9.41
C ASP A 24 6.70 0.98 10.78
N PHE A 25 7.80 1.02 11.53
CA PHE A 25 7.84 0.38 12.84
C PHE A 25 7.06 1.14 13.93
N GLY A 26 6.55 2.34 13.64
CA GLY A 26 5.57 3.00 14.50
C GLY A 26 4.21 2.33 14.35
N ASP A 27 3.64 2.43 13.16
CA ASP A 27 2.28 1.94 12.84
C ASP A 27 2.19 0.42 12.63
N SER A 28 3.33 -0.23 12.40
CA SER A 28 3.47 -1.68 12.19
C SER A 28 2.57 -2.23 11.07
N TRP A 29 2.55 -1.54 9.94
CA TRP A 29 1.72 -1.93 8.80
C TRP A 29 2.15 -3.27 8.22
N GLU A 30 1.24 -4.25 8.24
CA GLU A 30 1.49 -5.58 7.71
C GLU A 30 0.95 -5.74 6.28
N LEU A 31 1.86 -6.05 5.34
CA LEU A 31 1.57 -6.41 3.97
C LEU A 31 1.77 -7.91 3.75
N ARG A 32 0.78 -8.57 3.16
CA ARG A 32 0.92 -9.94 2.66
C ARG A 32 1.30 -9.91 1.18
N ILE A 33 2.54 -10.29 0.86
CA ILE A 33 3.03 -10.32 -0.51
C ILE A 33 3.04 -11.76 -1.02
N LYS A 34 2.45 -11.98 -2.19
CA LYS A 34 2.37 -13.28 -2.87
C LYS A 34 2.97 -13.21 -4.26
N VAL A 35 3.94 -14.07 -4.54
CA VAL A 35 4.50 -14.30 -5.87
C VAL A 35 3.58 -15.29 -6.60
N GLU A 36 2.83 -14.79 -7.58
CA GLU A 36 1.90 -15.62 -8.34
C GLU A 36 2.60 -16.41 -9.45
N ARG A 37 3.44 -15.74 -10.23
CA ARG A 37 4.15 -16.31 -11.39
C ARG A 37 5.52 -15.65 -11.55
N THR A 38 6.48 -16.42 -12.03
CA THR A 38 7.79 -15.92 -12.46
C THR A 38 7.86 -16.07 -13.97
N LEU A 39 8.10 -14.96 -14.67
CA LEU A 39 8.11 -14.91 -16.13
C LEU A 39 9.51 -14.51 -16.63
N PRO A 40 9.91 -14.93 -17.84
CA PRO A 40 11.17 -14.49 -18.43
C PRO A 40 11.21 -12.97 -18.60
N ALA A 41 12.31 -12.34 -18.19
CA ALA A 41 12.47 -10.88 -18.24
C ALA A 41 12.33 -10.28 -19.64
N ILE A 42 12.66 -11.04 -20.69
CA ILE A 42 12.57 -10.59 -22.09
C ILE A 42 11.13 -10.25 -22.53
N MET A 43 10.12 -10.72 -21.80
CA MET A 43 8.72 -10.48 -22.14
C MET A 43 8.12 -9.22 -21.50
N PHE A 44 8.87 -8.49 -20.66
CA PHE A 44 8.33 -7.37 -19.89
C PHE A 44 9.27 -6.15 -19.88
N PRO A 45 8.71 -4.93 -19.73
CA PRO A 45 9.51 -3.75 -19.44
C PRO A 45 10.35 -3.98 -18.18
N GLN A 46 11.57 -3.42 -18.15
CA GLN A 46 12.46 -3.51 -16.98
C GLN A 46 12.03 -2.60 -15.82
N VAL A 47 10.82 -2.01 -15.92
CA VAL A 47 10.21 -1.17 -14.89
C VAL A 47 9.01 -1.90 -14.28
N PRO A 48 8.81 -1.84 -12.96
CA PRO A 48 7.60 -2.34 -12.32
C PRO A 48 6.34 -1.72 -12.94
N CYS A 49 5.28 -2.51 -13.05
CA CYS A 49 3.99 -2.07 -13.58
C CYS A 49 2.86 -2.60 -12.70
N CYS A 50 2.05 -1.67 -12.18
CA CYS A 50 0.79 -1.95 -11.52
C CYS A 50 -0.26 -2.35 -12.57
N ARG A 51 -0.81 -3.56 -12.43
CA ARG A 51 -1.85 -4.09 -13.34
C ARG A 51 -3.27 -3.91 -12.83
N ALA A 52 -3.42 -3.84 -11.51
CA ALA A 52 -4.68 -3.71 -10.81
C ALA A 52 -4.41 -3.29 -9.37
N GLY A 53 -5.40 -2.67 -8.75
CA GLY A 53 -5.48 -2.39 -7.33
C GLY A 53 -6.87 -1.89 -6.99
N ALA A 54 -7.12 -1.71 -5.69
CA ALA A 54 -8.40 -1.25 -5.18
C ALA A 54 -8.17 -0.57 -3.83
N ASN A 55 -9.06 0.38 -3.55
CA ASN A 55 -9.07 1.23 -2.37
C ASN A 55 -7.87 2.19 -2.30
N ALA A 56 -8.09 3.28 -1.58
CA ALA A 56 -7.09 4.29 -1.35
C ALA A 56 -5.92 3.74 -0.52
N ARG A 57 -4.83 4.52 -0.54
CA ARG A 57 -3.71 4.31 0.38
C ARG A 57 -4.26 4.38 1.81
N ARG A 58 -3.71 3.54 2.69
CA ARG A 58 -3.90 3.72 4.14
C ARG A 58 -3.30 5.06 4.55
N THR A 59 -3.98 5.77 5.43
CA THR A 59 -3.48 7.05 5.95
C THR A 59 -2.22 6.78 6.77
N GLU A 60 -1.11 7.44 6.43
CA GLU A 60 0.14 7.33 7.19
C GLU A 60 0.00 8.05 8.55
N ASP A 61 0.79 7.62 9.53
CA ASP A 61 0.90 8.24 10.85
C ASP A 61 -0.41 8.25 11.67
N ILE A 62 -1.34 7.33 11.38
CA ILE A 62 -2.61 7.23 12.10
C ILE A 62 -2.56 6.26 13.27
N ALA A 63 -1.38 5.76 13.69
CA ALA A 63 -1.23 4.71 14.71
C ALA A 63 -1.70 3.32 14.25
N GLY A 64 -1.59 3.04 12.94
CA GLY A 64 -1.78 1.71 12.38
C GLY A 64 -3.23 1.31 12.07
N ALA A 65 -3.43 0.00 11.89
CA ALA A 65 -4.67 -0.57 11.35
C ALA A 65 -5.97 -0.21 12.11
N PRO A 66 -6.03 -0.30 13.45
CA PRO A 66 -7.28 -0.02 14.17
C PRO A 66 -7.77 1.42 14.02
N ALA A 67 -6.84 2.38 14.02
CA ALA A 67 -7.18 3.78 13.89
C ALA A 67 -7.57 4.17 12.46
N ASN A 68 -6.95 3.54 11.44
CA ASN A 68 -7.40 3.68 10.06
C ASN A 68 -8.82 3.14 9.85
N GLU A 69 -9.19 2.02 10.49
CA GLU A 69 -10.57 1.50 10.41
C GLU A 69 -11.58 2.47 11.03
N ASN A 70 -11.29 3.00 12.22
CA ASN A 70 -12.13 4.01 12.87
C ASN A 70 -12.23 5.29 12.03
N PHE A 71 -11.13 5.73 11.42
CA PHE A 71 -11.10 6.89 10.53
C PHE A 71 -12.02 6.69 9.32
N LEU A 72 -11.93 5.54 8.65
CA LEU A 72 -12.80 5.19 7.54
C LEU A 72 -14.27 5.12 7.94
N GLU A 73 -14.56 4.55 9.12
CA GLU A 73 -15.93 4.50 9.65
C GLU A 73 -16.48 5.90 9.93
N ALA A 74 -15.68 6.76 10.56
CA ALA A 74 -16.04 8.14 10.87
C ALA A 74 -16.27 8.95 9.59
N LEU A 75 -15.44 8.80 8.55
CA LEU A 75 -15.59 9.52 7.28
C LEU A 75 -16.85 9.11 6.50
N VAL A 76 -17.23 7.84 6.52
CA VAL A 76 -18.38 7.34 5.74
C VAL A 76 -19.71 7.52 6.48
N ASN A 77 -19.69 7.78 7.79
CA ASN A 77 -20.89 7.94 8.62
C ASN A 77 -21.07 9.38 9.12
N PRO A 78 -21.96 10.20 8.49
CA PRO A 78 -22.23 11.57 8.93
C PRO A 78 -22.81 11.69 10.34
N SER A 79 -23.36 10.62 10.91
CA SER A 79 -23.86 10.58 12.28
C SER A 79 -22.79 10.16 13.30
N HIS A 80 -21.57 9.88 12.85
CA HIS A 80 -20.47 9.52 13.74
C HIS A 80 -20.05 10.76 14.56
N PRO A 81 -19.87 10.65 15.90
CA PRO A 81 -19.49 11.79 16.74
C PRO A 81 -18.20 12.48 16.31
N GLU A 82 -17.29 11.74 15.67
CA GLU A 82 -15.99 12.23 15.19
C GLU A 82 -15.99 12.59 13.68
N HIS A 83 -17.13 12.54 12.98
CA HIS A 83 -17.21 12.77 11.53
C HIS A 83 -16.59 14.12 11.12
N GLU A 84 -17.06 15.22 11.72
CA GLU A 84 -16.59 16.58 11.42
C GLU A 84 -15.10 16.76 11.74
N ALA A 85 -14.63 16.19 12.86
CA ALA A 85 -13.22 16.28 13.25
C ALA A 85 -12.31 15.48 12.30
N MET A 86 -12.78 14.34 11.80
CA MET A 86 -12.02 13.53 10.84
C MET A 86 -12.01 14.15 9.44
N LEU A 87 -13.09 14.81 9.02
CA LEU A 87 -13.11 15.61 7.79
C LEU A 87 -12.14 16.80 7.87
N GLU A 88 -12.15 17.54 8.97
CA GLU A 88 -11.21 18.67 9.17
C GLU A 88 -9.75 18.20 9.20
N TRP A 89 -9.49 17.02 9.78
CA TRP A 89 -8.15 16.44 9.83
C TRP A 89 -7.67 15.90 8.47
N GLU A 90 -8.57 15.32 7.67
CA GLU A 90 -8.28 14.85 6.31
C GLU A 90 -7.94 16.02 5.37
N GLY A 91 -8.62 17.14 5.55
CA GLY A 91 -8.48 18.34 4.73
C GLY A 91 -9.57 18.46 3.67
N ASP A 92 -9.61 19.60 2.97
CA ASP A 92 -10.65 19.93 1.97
C ASP A 92 -10.54 19.12 0.65
N ASP A 93 -9.56 18.21 0.54
CA ASP A 93 -9.24 17.53 -0.72
C ASP A 93 -10.10 16.28 -0.99
N GLY A 94 -11.00 15.90 -0.09
CA GLY A 94 -12.03 14.90 -0.32
C GLY A 94 -11.45 13.49 -0.50
N PHE A 95 -11.04 12.87 0.59
CA PHE A 95 -10.56 11.49 0.60
C PHE A 95 -11.68 10.52 0.22
N ASP A 96 -11.56 9.93 -0.96
CA ASP A 96 -12.35 8.77 -1.34
C ASP A 96 -11.62 7.49 -0.93
N PRO A 97 -12.13 6.73 0.06
CA PRO A 97 -11.48 5.50 0.54
C PRO A 97 -11.46 4.38 -0.52
N THR A 98 -12.25 4.51 -1.58
CA THR A 98 -12.32 3.55 -2.67
C THR A 98 -11.43 3.92 -3.87
N ALA A 99 -10.90 5.15 -3.89
CA ALA A 99 -10.14 5.67 -5.02
C ALA A 99 -8.83 4.90 -5.23
N PHE A 100 -8.61 4.44 -6.46
CA PHE A 100 -7.34 3.83 -6.87
C PHE A 100 -7.10 4.06 -8.37
N ASP A 101 -5.94 4.61 -8.71
CA ASP A 101 -5.54 4.88 -10.10
C ASP A 101 -4.26 4.13 -10.49
N CYS A 102 -4.42 3.06 -11.27
CA CYS A 102 -3.31 2.28 -11.83
C CYS A 102 -2.39 3.11 -12.72
N GLU A 103 -2.93 4.02 -13.54
CA GLU A 103 -2.16 4.80 -14.49
C GLU A 103 -1.25 5.78 -13.75
N TRP A 104 -1.80 6.48 -12.75
CA TRP A 104 -1.05 7.36 -11.88
C TRP A 104 0.09 6.61 -11.16
N VAL A 105 -0.20 5.44 -10.57
CA VAL A 105 0.82 4.60 -9.93
C VAL A 105 1.94 4.22 -10.91
N ASN A 106 1.57 3.84 -12.14
CA ASN A 106 2.54 3.50 -13.18
C ASN A 106 3.38 4.69 -13.64
N GLN A 107 2.81 5.90 -13.68
CA GLN A 107 3.55 7.12 -13.98
C GLN A 107 4.57 7.43 -12.88
N TRP A 108 4.15 7.32 -11.61
CA TRP A 108 5.03 7.50 -10.46
C TRP A 108 6.18 6.48 -10.45
N MET A 109 5.90 5.20 -10.70
CA MET A 109 6.92 4.14 -10.74
C MET A 109 7.99 4.36 -11.82
N LYS A 110 7.67 5.02 -12.93
CA LYS A 110 8.67 5.38 -13.97
C LYS A 110 9.69 6.40 -13.49
N GLN A 111 9.31 7.23 -12.51
CA GLN A 111 10.17 8.28 -11.95
C GLN A 111 11.00 7.77 -10.77
N ALA A 112 10.56 6.70 -10.12
CA ALA A 112 11.27 6.07 -9.01
C ALA A 112 12.63 5.52 -9.49
N LYS A 113 13.72 6.04 -8.92
CA LYS A 113 15.07 5.51 -9.15
C LYS A 113 15.27 4.27 -8.27
N VAL A 114 15.47 3.11 -8.90
CA VAL A 114 15.77 1.83 -8.24
C VAL A 114 17.28 1.60 -8.18
#